data_AF-A0A2H0Q264-F1
#
_entry.id   AF-A0A2H0Q264-F1
#
_cell.length_a   1.000
_cell.length_b   1.000
_cell.length_c   1.000
_cell.angle_alpha   90.00
_cell.angle_beta   90.00
_cell.angle_gamma   90.00
#
_symmetry.space_group_name_H-M   'P 1'
#
loop_
_entity.id
_entity.type
_entity.pdbx_description
1 polymer ?
#
loop_
_entity_poly.entity_id
_entity_poly.type
_entity_poly.pdbx_seq_one_letter_code
_entity_poly.pdbx_strand_id
1 'polypeptide(L)'
;MLKNLLKSSLVSGLLITQVSAIEFVHVLEQGYWYSRYNLGELVMKSGNGETFMPDMAMVGTMLDMVSDDLSRAMPPQNPALLKRVYNKGNPLFITASNGQMMDFSDSRWERTDSENELTSYEAFAWTVTKEVEWSKQFNVDSHFGSPRGLPVPGAQERFNGVVLCAEALMQTMEFMQNPA
;
A
#
# COMPACT_ATOMS: atom_id res chain seq x y z
N MET A 1 69.26 8.75 27.98
CA MET A 1 68.89 10.17 28.17
C MET A 1 68.05 10.59 26.96
N LEU A 2 66.74 10.43 27.05
CA LEU A 2 65.77 11.51 27.32
C LEU A 2 65.71 12.54 26.17
N LYS A 3 64.61 12.50 25.38
CA LYS A 3 63.78 13.67 25.02
C LYS A 3 62.61 13.37 24.05
N ASN A 4 62.02 12.17 24.07
CA ASN A 4 60.78 11.87 23.32
C ASN A 4 59.59 11.66 24.26
N LEU A 5 59.23 12.68 25.05
CA LEU A 5 58.00 12.69 25.84
C LEU A 5 57.40 14.11 25.88
N LEU A 6 56.16 14.18 25.38
CA LEU A 6 55.07 15.08 25.76
C LEU A 6 55.06 16.53 25.23
N LYS A 7 54.16 16.76 24.26
CA LYS A 7 53.01 17.71 24.27
C LYS A 7 52.51 17.83 22.81
N SER A 8 51.26 17.67 22.43
CA SER A 8 50.00 17.81 23.15
C SER A 8 48.87 17.10 22.40
N SER A 9 47.90 16.63 23.19
CA SER A 9 46.45 16.60 22.95
C SER A 9 45.92 15.84 21.74
N LEU A 10 45.06 14.85 22.05
CA LEU A 10 43.67 14.73 21.58
C LEU A 10 43.48 15.17 20.13
N VAL A 11 43.10 14.29 19.20
CA VAL A 11 41.70 13.90 19.09
C VAL A 11 41.64 12.50 18.49
N SER A 12 41.12 11.56 19.28
CA SER A 12 40.49 10.35 18.81
C SER A 12 39.54 10.75 17.68
N GLY A 13 39.83 10.35 16.45
CA GLY A 13 38.98 10.59 15.29
C GLY A 13 37.64 9.89 15.49
N LEU A 14 36.75 10.53 16.25
CA LEU A 14 35.33 10.26 16.23
C LEU A 14 34.89 10.63 14.82
N LEU A 15 34.65 9.64 13.96
CA LEU A 15 33.75 9.82 12.84
C LEU A 15 32.39 10.15 13.47
N ILE A 16 32.16 11.45 13.72
CA ILE A 16 30.81 11.96 13.86
C ILE A 16 30.26 11.92 12.45
N THR A 17 29.58 10.83 12.10
CA THR A 17 28.60 10.88 11.02
C THR A 17 27.62 11.98 11.40
N GLN A 18 27.70 13.12 10.70
CA GLN A 18 26.65 14.12 10.71
C GLN A 18 25.40 13.42 10.20
N VAL A 19 24.55 12.93 11.10
CA VAL A 19 23.19 12.55 10.75
C VAL A 19 22.52 13.88 10.44
N SER A 20 22.32 14.19 9.16
CA SER A 20 21.54 15.36 8.78
C SER A 20 20.17 15.23 9.42
N ALA A 21 19.71 16.26 10.13
CA ALA A 21 18.36 16.28 10.68
C ALA A 21 17.37 15.98 9.55
N ILE A 22 16.46 15.03 9.79
CA ILE A 22 15.39 14.75 8.83
C ILE A 22 14.39 15.89 8.97
N GLU A 23 14.19 16.63 7.88
CA GLU A 23 13.15 17.65 7.79
C GLU A 23 11.76 17.02 8.01
N PHE A 24 10.89 17.73 8.73
CA PHE A 24 9.55 17.21 9.08
C PHE A 24 8.75 16.76 7.85
N VAL A 25 8.91 17.46 6.71
CA VAL A 25 8.27 17.08 5.43
C VAL A 25 8.68 15.68 4.95
N HIS A 26 9.93 15.28 5.15
CA HIS A 26 10.39 13.94 4.79
C HIS A 26 9.78 12.89 5.71
N VAL A 27 9.57 13.19 7.00
CA VAL A 27 8.87 12.29 7.93
C VAL A 27 7.43 12.08 7.50
N LEU A 28 6.73 13.15 7.11
CA LEU A 28 5.36 13.07 6.60
C LEU A 28 5.27 12.24 5.32
N GLU A 29 6.21 12.43 4.40
CA GLU A 29 6.31 11.65 3.17
C GLU A 29 6.52 10.15 3.45
N GLN A 30 7.40 9.80 4.39
CA GLN A 30 7.57 8.39 4.79
C GLN A 30 6.30 7.82 5.44
N GLY A 31 5.61 8.61 6.28
CA GLY A 31 4.33 8.22 6.88
C GLY A 31 3.25 7.93 5.84
N TYR A 32 3.21 8.73 4.76
CA TYR A 32 2.38 8.48 3.60
C TYR A 32 2.68 7.09 3.01
N TRP A 33 3.94 6.81 2.67
CA TRP A 33 4.30 5.51 2.08
C TRP A 33 3.98 4.31 2.98
N TYR A 34 4.24 4.40 4.28
CA TYR A 34 3.91 3.31 5.20
C TYR A 34 2.41 3.06 5.32
N SER A 35 1.60 4.11 5.42
CA SER A 35 0.16 3.96 5.49
C SER A 35 -0.40 3.33 4.21
N ARG A 36 0.12 3.72 3.04
CA ARG A 36 -0.22 3.10 1.76
C ARG A 36 0.09 1.61 1.77
N TYR A 37 1.33 1.24 2.11
CA TYR A 37 1.76 -0.15 2.06
C TYR A 37 0.93 -1.00 3.02
N ASN A 38 0.72 -0.53 4.25
CA ASN A 38 -0.11 -1.26 5.21
C ASN A 38 -1.56 -1.43 4.74
N LEU A 39 -2.16 -0.40 4.14
CA LEU A 39 -3.51 -0.51 3.60
C LEU A 39 -3.56 -1.52 2.45
N GLY A 40 -2.68 -1.40 1.45
CA GLY A 40 -2.66 -2.31 0.29
C GLY A 40 -2.36 -3.76 0.66
N GLU A 41 -1.46 -3.99 1.63
CA GLU A 41 -1.24 -5.32 2.21
C GLU A 41 -2.51 -5.89 2.84
N LEU A 42 -3.28 -5.07 3.56
CA LEU A 42 -4.52 -5.52 4.14
C LEU A 42 -5.60 -5.80 3.09
N VAL A 43 -5.97 -4.80 2.28
CA VAL A 43 -7.19 -4.86 1.48
C VAL A 43 -7.01 -5.57 0.14
N MET A 44 -5.79 -5.60 -0.41
CA MET A 44 -5.56 -6.22 -1.73
C MET A 44 -4.92 -7.62 -1.64
N LYS A 45 -4.26 -7.92 -0.51
CA LYS A 45 -3.34 -9.07 -0.39
C LYS A 45 -3.65 -10.04 0.74
N SER A 46 -4.05 -9.57 1.92
CA SER A 46 -4.18 -10.46 3.09
C SER A 46 -5.21 -11.57 2.91
N GLY A 47 -6.30 -11.30 2.18
CA GLY A 47 -7.48 -12.17 2.14
C GLY A 47 -8.23 -12.23 3.47
N ASN A 48 -7.98 -11.28 4.40
CA ASN A 48 -8.60 -11.23 5.73
C ASN A 48 -10.02 -10.64 5.70
N GLY A 49 -10.89 -11.26 4.90
CA GLY A 49 -12.24 -10.78 4.70
C GLY A 49 -13.04 -11.61 3.71
N GLU A 50 -14.18 -11.08 3.34
CA GLU A 50 -14.95 -11.57 2.19
C GLU A 50 -14.36 -10.96 0.93
N THR A 51 -13.85 -11.80 0.04
CA THR A 51 -13.11 -11.32 -1.12
C THR A 51 -14.04 -11.07 -2.31
N PHE A 52 -13.60 -10.20 -3.22
CA PHE A 52 -14.11 -10.14 -4.58
C PHE A 52 -12.97 -10.05 -5.58
N MET A 53 -13.32 -10.33 -6.82
CA MET A 53 -12.46 -10.14 -7.97
C MET A 53 -13.22 -9.32 -9.01
N PRO A 54 -12.70 -8.16 -9.45
CA PRO A 54 -13.25 -7.47 -10.60
C PRO A 54 -13.10 -8.37 -11.83
N ASP A 55 -14.08 -8.32 -12.73
CA ASP A 55 -13.96 -9.03 -13.99
C ASP A 55 -12.82 -8.45 -14.85
N MET A 56 -12.32 -9.25 -15.80
CA MET A 56 -11.18 -8.86 -16.64
C MET A 56 -11.48 -7.64 -17.53
N ALA A 57 -12.75 -7.37 -17.85
CA ALA A 57 -13.11 -6.20 -18.66
C ALA A 57 -12.99 -4.91 -17.82
N MET A 58 -13.39 -4.97 -16.56
CA MET A 58 -13.18 -3.89 -15.60
C MET A 58 -11.67 -3.66 -15.38
N VAL A 59 -10.89 -4.71 -15.16
CA VAL A 59 -9.42 -4.60 -15.03
C VAL A 59 -8.79 -3.98 -16.29
N GLY A 60 -9.21 -4.41 -17.49
CA GLY A 60 -8.76 -3.82 -18.75
C GLY A 60 -9.07 -2.32 -18.84
N THR A 61 -10.27 -1.92 -18.45
CA THR A 61 -10.67 -0.51 -18.39
C THR A 61 -9.78 0.29 -17.43
N MET A 62 -9.49 -0.26 -16.23
CA MET A 62 -8.60 0.39 -15.27
C MET A 62 -7.18 0.56 -15.83
N LEU A 63 -6.65 -0.44 -16.55
CA LEU A 63 -5.33 -0.37 -17.18
C LEU A 63 -5.28 0.72 -18.27
N ASP A 64 -6.32 0.83 -19.09
CA ASP A 64 -6.43 1.85 -20.13
C ASP A 64 -6.55 3.26 -19.54
N MET A 65 -7.20 3.41 -18.38
CA MET A 65 -7.33 4.69 -17.69
C MET A 65 -6.00 5.24 -17.17
N VAL A 66 -5.03 4.37 -16.85
CA VAL A 66 -3.81 4.74 -16.10
C VAL A 66 -2.52 4.60 -16.88
N SER A 67 -2.55 3.83 -17.98
CA SER A 67 -1.40 3.65 -18.86
C SER A 67 -1.14 4.87 -19.74
N ASP A 68 0.11 5.10 -20.09
CA ASP A 68 0.54 6.14 -21.02
C ASP A 68 1.65 5.61 -21.94
N ASP A 69 2.20 6.48 -22.79
CA ASP A 69 3.25 6.11 -23.76
C ASP A 69 4.58 5.74 -23.08
N LEU A 70 4.80 6.14 -21.83
CA LEU A 70 6.06 5.93 -21.10
C LEU A 70 5.99 4.79 -20.08
N SER A 71 4.80 4.42 -19.62
CA SER A 71 4.62 3.45 -18.55
C SER A 71 3.30 2.69 -18.68
N ARG A 72 3.37 1.39 -18.40
CA ARG A 72 2.20 0.50 -18.35
C ARG A 72 2.14 -0.17 -16.99
N ALA A 73 0.94 -0.23 -16.44
CA ALA A 73 0.67 -1.00 -15.24
C ALA A 73 0.55 -2.49 -15.58
N MET A 74 0.85 -3.34 -14.61
CA MET A 74 0.54 -4.76 -14.66
C MET A 74 -0.40 -5.09 -13.50
N PRO A 75 -1.54 -5.77 -13.77
CA PRO A 75 -2.37 -6.25 -12.69
C PRO A 75 -1.63 -7.34 -11.90
N PRO A 76 -1.80 -7.41 -10.58
CA PRO A 76 -1.22 -8.48 -9.78
C PRO A 76 -1.85 -9.83 -10.12
N GLN A 77 -1.06 -10.89 -9.91
CA GLN A 77 -1.53 -12.26 -9.90
C GLN A 77 -2.17 -12.55 -8.54
N ASN A 78 -3.28 -13.29 -8.56
CA ASN A 78 -3.97 -13.75 -7.36
C ASN A 78 -4.27 -12.62 -6.33
N PRO A 79 -4.87 -11.46 -6.69
CA PRO A 79 -5.30 -10.52 -5.67
C PRO A 79 -6.47 -11.10 -4.85
N ALA A 80 -6.67 -10.59 -3.63
CA ALA A 80 -7.87 -10.86 -2.82
C ALA A 80 -8.39 -9.52 -2.31
N LEU A 81 -9.04 -8.78 -3.22
CA LEU A 81 -9.68 -7.52 -2.88
C LEU A 81 -10.81 -7.78 -1.89
N LEU A 82 -11.01 -6.89 -0.92
CA LEU A 82 -11.97 -7.13 0.17
C LEU A 82 -13.28 -6.36 -0.05
N LYS A 83 -14.42 -7.09 0.03
CA LYS A 83 -15.77 -6.51 0.15
C LYS A 83 -16.14 -6.19 1.58
N ARG A 84 -15.64 -6.98 2.53
CA ARG A 84 -15.78 -6.80 3.97
C ARG A 84 -14.51 -7.28 4.64
N VAL A 85 -14.11 -6.64 5.73
CA VAL A 85 -12.94 -7.01 6.53
C VAL A 85 -13.39 -7.71 7.81
N TYR A 86 -12.67 -8.74 8.24
CA TYR A 86 -12.93 -9.40 9.53
C TYR A 86 -12.33 -8.61 10.71
N ASN A 87 -12.94 -8.75 11.89
CA ASN A 87 -12.50 -8.14 13.15
C ASN A 87 -11.15 -8.68 13.64
N LYS A 88 -10.80 -9.90 13.23
CA LYS A 88 -9.59 -10.61 13.64
C LYS A 88 -8.89 -11.14 12.40
N GLY A 89 -7.61 -11.45 12.54
CA GLY A 89 -6.81 -12.07 11.50
C GLY A 89 -5.47 -12.51 12.06
N ASN A 90 -4.94 -13.60 11.53
CA ASN A 90 -3.63 -14.11 11.88
C ASN A 90 -2.62 -13.73 10.79
N PRO A 91 -1.67 -12.81 11.07
CA PRO A 91 -0.74 -12.31 10.05
C PRO A 91 0.35 -13.32 9.66
N LEU A 92 0.26 -14.57 10.11
CA LEU A 92 1.12 -15.64 9.61
C LEU A 92 0.79 -15.95 8.15
N PHE A 93 1.80 -15.88 7.29
CA PHE A 93 1.64 -16.19 5.87
C PHE A 93 1.47 -17.69 5.65
N ILE A 94 0.48 -18.07 4.84
CA ILE A 94 0.18 -19.49 4.53
C ILE A 94 1.05 -20.05 3.41
N THR A 95 1.73 -19.20 2.65
CA THR A 95 2.57 -19.59 1.51
C THR A 95 3.91 -18.88 1.62
N ALA A 96 5.00 -19.61 1.40
CA ALA A 96 6.32 -19.02 1.32
C ALA A 96 6.47 -18.24 0.01
N SER A 97 7.14 -17.09 0.05
CA SER A 97 7.27 -16.27 -1.15
C SER A 97 7.97 -17.01 -2.29
N ASN A 98 7.40 -16.90 -3.49
CA ASN A 98 7.97 -17.43 -4.72
C ASN A 98 8.95 -16.42 -5.40
N GLY A 99 9.17 -15.26 -4.78
CA GLY A 99 10.04 -14.19 -5.29
C GLY A 99 9.39 -13.31 -6.36
N GLN A 100 8.12 -13.55 -6.72
CA GLN A 100 7.37 -12.74 -7.66
C GLN A 100 6.60 -11.65 -6.90
N MET A 101 7.10 -10.42 -6.92
CA MET A 101 6.48 -9.29 -6.19
C MET A 101 5.01 -9.02 -6.56
N MET A 102 4.58 -9.45 -7.75
CA MET A 102 3.20 -9.28 -8.23
C MET A 102 2.32 -10.50 -7.95
N ASP A 103 2.82 -11.57 -7.33
CA ASP A 103 1.99 -12.68 -6.86
C ASP A 103 1.50 -12.41 -5.45
N PHE A 104 0.25 -11.97 -5.34
CA PHE A 104 -0.33 -11.56 -4.06
C PHE A 104 -0.73 -12.76 -3.19
N SER A 105 -0.62 -13.99 -3.71
CA SER A 105 -0.83 -15.20 -2.90
C SER A 105 0.24 -15.38 -1.82
N ASP A 106 1.45 -14.86 -2.04
CA ASP A 106 2.58 -14.87 -1.09
C ASP A 106 2.29 -14.09 0.20
N SER A 107 1.31 -13.19 0.17
CA SER A 107 0.95 -12.31 1.28
C SER A 107 -0.37 -12.70 1.96
N ARG A 108 -0.89 -13.89 1.64
CA ARG A 108 -2.13 -14.40 2.25
C ARG A 108 -1.94 -14.77 3.70
N TRP A 109 -2.85 -14.31 4.52
CA TRP A 109 -2.86 -14.56 5.96
C TRP A 109 -3.58 -15.88 6.27
N GLU A 110 -3.16 -16.52 7.36
CA GLU A 110 -3.82 -17.71 7.87
C GLU A 110 -5.24 -17.36 8.35
N ARG A 111 -6.19 -18.22 8.00
CA ARG A 111 -7.60 -18.07 8.38
C ARG A 111 -8.00 -19.20 9.31
N THR A 112 -8.58 -18.86 10.45
CA THR A 112 -9.32 -19.81 11.28
C THR A 112 -10.81 -19.47 11.27
N ASP A 113 -11.69 -20.48 11.34
CA ASP A 113 -13.14 -20.26 11.32
C ASP A 113 -13.63 -19.36 12.47
N SER A 114 -12.90 -19.37 13.59
CA SER A 114 -13.14 -18.50 14.75
C SER A 114 -12.83 -17.01 14.52
N GLU A 115 -12.22 -16.65 13.39
CA GLU A 115 -11.80 -15.29 13.06
C GLU A 115 -12.66 -14.63 11.98
N ASN A 116 -13.67 -15.32 11.43
CA ASN A 116 -14.51 -14.82 10.33
C ASN A 116 -15.63 -13.86 10.76
N GLU A 117 -15.52 -13.22 11.93
CA GLU A 117 -16.50 -12.24 12.38
C GLU A 117 -16.29 -10.92 11.61
N LEU A 118 -17.31 -10.47 10.88
CA LEU A 118 -17.24 -9.24 10.10
C LEU A 118 -17.14 -8.00 11.00
N THR A 119 -16.36 -7.02 10.55
CA THR A 119 -16.35 -5.68 11.15
C THR A 119 -17.74 -5.03 11.14
N SER A 120 -18.01 -4.21 12.17
CA SER A 120 -19.20 -3.37 12.20
C SER A 120 -19.18 -2.39 11.01
N TYR A 121 -20.34 -1.92 10.61
CA TYR A 121 -20.44 -1.01 9.48
C TYR A 121 -19.74 0.34 9.71
N GLU A 122 -19.70 0.82 10.96
CA GLU A 122 -18.96 2.02 11.35
C GLU A 122 -17.45 1.80 11.23
N ALA A 123 -16.95 0.65 11.68
CA ALA A 123 -15.53 0.30 11.53
C ALA A 123 -15.17 0.15 10.04
N PHE A 124 -16.06 -0.43 9.26
CA PHE A 124 -15.88 -0.60 7.82
C PHE A 124 -15.90 0.73 7.04
N ALA A 125 -16.71 1.72 7.45
CA ALA A 125 -16.71 3.04 6.83
C ALA A 125 -15.34 3.74 6.89
N TRP A 126 -14.52 3.43 7.91
CA TRP A 126 -13.14 3.92 7.97
C TRP A 126 -12.23 3.29 6.92
N THR A 127 -12.44 2.02 6.56
CA THR A 127 -11.71 1.36 5.47
C THR A 127 -12.03 2.04 4.14
N VAL A 128 -13.32 2.20 3.83
CA VAL A 128 -13.79 2.91 2.63
C VAL A 128 -13.21 4.33 2.56
N THR A 129 -13.27 5.08 3.67
CA THR A 129 -12.73 6.46 3.74
C THR A 129 -11.24 6.50 3.44
N LYS A 130 -10.47 5.55 3.98
CA LYS A 130 -9.03 5.45 3.71
C LYS A 130 -8.77 5.13 2.25
N GLU A 131 -9.45 4.14 1.70
CA GLU A 131 -9.30 3.76 0.29
C GLU A 131 -9.57 4.95 -0.65
N VAL A 132 -10.65 5.71 -0.41
CA VAL A 132 -10.97 6.92 -1.18
C VAL A 132 -9.89 8.00 -1.06
N GLU A 133 -9.43 8.29 0.16
CA GLU A 133 -8.39 9.29 0.39
C GLU A 133 -7.08 8.92 -0.31
N TRP A 134 -6.71 7.64 -0.25
CA TRP A 134 -5.55 7.13 -0.98
C TRP A 134 -5.73 7.24 -2.49
N SER A 135 -6.86 6.77 -3.03
CA SER A 135 -7.18 6.89 -4.45
C SER A 135 -7.10 8.32 -4.97
N LYS A 136 -7.55 9.30 -4.18
CA LYS A 136 -7.42 10.73 -4.50
C LYS A 136 -5.95 11.14 -4.65
N GLN A 137 -5.09 10.74 -3.72
CA GLN A 137 -3.66 11.10 -3.77
C GLN A 137 -2.95 10.50 -4.99
N PHE A 138 -3.34 9.30 -5.44
CA PHE A 138 -2.80 8.68 -6.66
C PHE A 138 -3.27 9.37 -7.95
N ASN A 139 -4.55 9.70 -8.05
CA ASN A 139 -5.19 10.01 -9.33
C ASN A 139 -5.63 11.48 -9.50
N VAL A 140 -5.86 12.20 -8.40
CA VAL A 140 -6.37 13.59 -8.42
C VAL A 140 -5.25 14.57 -8.10
N ASP A 141 -4.50 14.33 -7.03
CA ASP A 141 -3.41 15.22 -6.60
C ASP A 141 -2.17 15.09 -7.49
N SER A 142 -2.22 14.21 -8.51
CA SER A 142 -1.18 14.03 -9.53
C SER A 142 0.20 13.72 -8.95
N HIS A 143 0.26 13.06 -7.79
CA HIS A 143 1.51 12.63 -7.14
C HIS A 143 2.36 11.76 -8.08
N PHE A 144 1.72 10.98 -8.96
CA PHE A 144 2.36 10.15 -9.98
C PHE A 144 2.11 10.67 -11.40
N GLY A 145 1.92 11.99 -11.54
CA GLY A 145 1.54 12.61 -12.81
C GLY A 145 0.13 12.24 -13.25
N SER A 146 -0.17 12.47 -14.52
CA SER A 146 -1.43 12.03 -15.14
C SER A 146 -1.16 11.47 -16.54
N PRO A 147 -1.95 10.49 -17.00
CA PRO A 147 -1.78 9.90 -18.33
C PRO A 147 -1.89 10.91 -19.49
N ARG A 148 -2.53 12.05 -19.24
CA ARG A 148 -2.75 13.15 -20.22
C ARG A 148 -1.92 14.40 -19.92
N GLY A 149 -1.16 14.41 -18.83
CA GLY A 149 -0.33 15.53 -18.39
C GLY A 149 1.14 15.33 -18.77
N LEU A 150 2.04 16.08 -18.13
CA LEU A 150 3.48 15.92 -18.34
C LEU A 150 3.88 14.43 -18.16
N PRO A 151 4.76 13.91 -19.02
CA PRO A 151 5.00 12.48 -19.11
C PRO A 151 5.88 12.02 -17.95
N VAL A 152 5.25 11.58 -16.86
CA VAL A 152 5.92 11.04 -15.67
C VAL A 152 5.61 9.55 -15.55
N PRO A 153 6.62 8.68 -15.47
CA PRO A 153 6.41 7.25 -15.18
C PRO A 153 5.65 7.08 -13.87
N GLY A 154 4.53 6.35 -13.91
CA GLY A 154 3.69 6.16 -12.72
C GLY A 154 2.43 5.34 -12.94
N ALA A 155 2.31 4.64 -14.08
CA ALA A 155 1.11 3.89 -14.41
C ALA A 155 0.73 2.85 -13.35
N GLN A 156 1.72 2.18 -12.73
CA GLN A 156 1.45 1.17 -11.70
C GLN A 156 0.83 1.79 -10.43
N GLU A 157 1.31 2.95 -10.02
CA GLU A 157 0.85 3.66 -8.82
C GLU A 157 -0.56 4.21 -9.05
N ARG A 158 -0.81 4.77 -10.23
CA ARG A 158 -2.15 5.19 -10.66
C ARG A 158 -3.10 3.99 -10.72
N PHE A 159 -2.65 2.85 -11.26
CA PHE A 159 -3.43 1.61 -11.28
C PHE A 159 -3.83 1.17 -9.88
N ASN A 160 -2.88 1.11 -8.94
CA ASN A 160 -3.17 0.78 -7.54
C ASN A 160 -4.20 1.76 -6.94
N GLY A 161 -4.11 3.05 -7.27
CA GLY A 161 -5.09 4.05 -6.86
C GLY A 161 -6.49 3.83 -7.44
N VAL A 162 -6.59 3.42 -8.71
CA VAL A 162 -7.89 3.09 -9.33
C VAL A 162 -8.47 1.81 -8.74
N VAL A 163 -7.65 0.80 -8.43
CA VAL A 163 -8.10 -0.43 -7.75
C VAL A 163 -8.67 -0.12 -6.37
N LEU A 164 -7.99 0.69 -5.56
CA LEU A 164 -8.51 1.14 -4.26
C LEU A 164 -9.86 1.87 -4.39
N CYS A 165 -10.06 2.63 -5.47
CA CYS A 165 -11.31 3.34 -5.70
C CYS A 165 -12.44 2.36 -6.04
N ALA A 166 -12.12 1.32 -6.82
CA ALA A 166 -13.04 0.24 -7.12
C ALA A 166 -13.39 -0.60 -5.88
N GLU A 167 -12.43 -0.88 -5.00
CA GLU A 167 -12.68 -1.50 -3.71
C GLU A 167 -13.67 -0.68 -2.89
N ALA A 168 -13.40 0.62 -2.71
CA ALA A 168 -14.28 1.52 -1.96
C ALA A 168 -15.71 1.55 -2.53
N LEU A 169 -15.85 1.55 -3.85
CA LEU A 169 -17.16 1.49 -4.52
C LEU A 169 -17.87 0.16 -4.25
N MET A 170 -17.19 -0.97 -4.42
CA MET A 170 -17.77 -2.30 -4.21
C MET A 170 -18.14 -2.53 -2.75
N GLN A 171 -17.30 -2.08 -1.83
CA GLN A 171 -17.53 -2.05 -0.40
C GLN A 171 -18.77 -1.22 -0.04
N THR A 172 -18.92 -0.04 -0.65
CA THR A 172 -20.11 0.82 -0.45
C THR A 172 -21.38 0.17 -1.01
N MET A 173 -21.30 -0.46 -2.19
CA MET A 173 -22.43 -1.18 -2.79
C MET A 173 -22.90 -2.34 -1.91
N GLU A 174 -21.96 -3.12 -1.35
CA GLU A 174 -22.24 -4.20 -0.41
C GLU A 174 -23.00 -3.66 0.82
N PHE A 175 -22.54 -2.54 1.39
CA PHE A 175 -23.22 -1.88 2.50
C PHE A 175 -24.65 -1.47 2.16
N MET A 176 -24.87 -0.88 0.97
CA MET A 176 -26.20 -0.42 0.55
C MET A 176 -27.18 -1.57 0.28
N GLN A 177 -26.68 -2.73 -0.16
CA GLN A 177 -27.51 -3.89 -0.47
C GLN A 177 -27.83 -4.73 0.77
N ASN A 178 -26.95 -4.71 1.77
CA ASN A 178 -27.10 -5.41 3.03
C ASN A 178 -27.01 -4.43 4.22
N PRO A 179 -27.94 -3.47 4.36
CA PRO A 179 -27.93 -2.53 5.49
C PRO A 179 -28.19 -3.27 6.81
N ALA A 180 -27.57 -2.80 7.89
CA ALA A 180 -27.68 -3.34 9.24
C ALA A 180 -29.12 -3.38 9.78
#